data_AF-A0A822DFX1-F1
#
_entry.id   AF-A0A822DFX1-F1
#
_cell.length_a   1.000
_cell.length_b   1.000
_cell.length_c   1.000
_cell.angle_alpha   90.00
_cell.angle_beta   90.00
_cell.angle_gamma   90.00
#
_symmetry.space_group_name_H-M   'P 1'
#
loop_
_entity.id
_entity.type
_entity.pdbx_description
1 polymer ?
#
loop_
_entity_poly.entity_id
_entity_poly.type
_entity_poly.pdbx_seq_one_letter_code
_entity_poly.pdbx_strand_id
1 'polypeptide(L)'
;YAIVVREYLNDTFSHWIGRRETIEWPPRSPDLTPCDFSLWGIIKDRVYTQNPSNINQLKSLIKQEFTSVNDNIELCQTICRSVADRCQMCINTGGKQFEHLR
;
A
#
# COMPACT_ATOMS: atom_id res chain seq x y z
N TYR A 1 6.33 18.48 -12.26
CA TYR A 1 6.49 17.10 -11.76
C TYR A 1 7.67 16.48 -12.51
N ALA A 2 8.72 16.03 -11.82
CA ALA A 2 10.00 15.74 -12.45
C ALA A 2 9.88 14.57 -13.45
N ILE A 3 10.11 14.84 -14.73
CA ILE A 3 10.17 13.83 -15.81
C ILE A 3 11.21 12.77 -15.46
N VAL A 4 12.37 13.20 -14.97
CA VAL A 4 13.49 12.35 -14.53
C VAL A 4 13.07 11.28 -13.52
N VAL A 5 12.20 11.61 -12.56
CA VAL A 5 11.73 10.61 -11.57
C VAL A 5 10.87 9.54 -12.23
N ARG A 6 10.02 9.93 -13.19
CA ARG A 6 9.15 8.98 -13.88
C ARG A 6 9.93 8.09 -14.84
N GLU A 7 10.90 8.65 -15.56
CA GLU A 7 11.82 7.87 -16.41
C GLU A 7 12.56 6.82 -15.59
N TYR A 8 13.14 7.22 -14.45
CA TYR A 8 13.77 6.28 -13.54
C TYR A 8 12.82 5.16 -13.08
N LEU A 9 11.58 5.50 -12.71
CA LEU A 9 10.60 4.51 -12.25
C LEU A 9 10.17 3.56 -13.38
N ASN A 10 9.98 4.07 -14.60
CA ASN A 10 9.67 3.26 -15.78
C ASN A 10 10.82 2.30 -16.15
N ASP A 11 12.07 2.75 -16.00
CA ASP A 11 13.25 1.93 -16.32
C ASP A 11 13.55 0.89 -15.22
N THR A 12 13.24 1.20 -13.96
CA THR A 12 13.60 0.36 -12.82
C THR A 12 12.53 -0.67 -12.48
N PHE A 13 11.25 -0.35 -12.68
CA PHE A 13 10.13 -1.17 -12.23
C PHE A 13 9.17 -1.47 -13.37
N SER A 14 8.73 -2.73 -13.48
CA SER A 14 7.71 -3.12 -14.46
C SER A 14 6.38 -2.38 -14.25
N HIS A 15 6.05 -2.08 -13.00
CA HIS A 15 4.86 -1.33 -12.60
C HIS A 15 5.15 -0.47 -11.37
N TRP A 16 4.58 0.74 -11.30
CA TRP A 16 4.64 1.60 -10.13
C TRP A 16 3.35 2.42 -9.97
N ILE A 17 3.03 2.78 -8.73
CA ILE A 17 1.82 3.56 -8.40
C ILE A 17 2.17 5.05 -8.42
N GLY A 18 1.47 5.81 -9.25
CA GLY A 18 1.54 7.26 -9.20
C GLY A 18 0.86 7.96 -10.38
N ARG A 19 1.21 9.24 -10.56
CA ARG A 19 0.55 10.10 -11.55
C ARG A 19 1.20 9.94 -12.93
N ARG A 20 0.36 9.90 -13.96
CA ARG A 20 0.76 9.89 -15.40
C ARG A 20 1.52 8.62 -15.82
N GLU A 21 1.02 7.47 -15.37
CA GLU A 21 1.35 6.12 -15.86
C GLU A 21 0.17 5.61 -16.72
N THR A 22 0.22 4.37 -17.21
CA THR A 22 -0.91 3.65 -17.83
C THR A 22 -2.17 3.68 -16.97
N ILE A 23 -2.05 3.51 -15.65
CA ILE A 23 -3.14 3.66 -14.69
C ILE A 23 -2.90 4.93 -13.87
N GLU A 24 -3.71 5.97 -14.11
CA GLU A 24 -3.58 7.23 -13.39
C GLU A 24 -4.17 7.13 -11.98
N TRP A 25 -3.29 7.22 -10.98
CA TRP A 25 -3.70 7.26 -9.58
C TRP A 25 -4.06 8.69 -9.14
N PRO A 26 -5.24 8.91 -8.53
CA PRO A 26 -5.65 10.22 -8.07
C PRO A 26 -4.75 10.74 -6.94
N PRO A 27 -4.49 12.06 -6.88
CA PRO A 27 -3.71 12.63 -5.80
C PRO A 27 -4.44 12.53 -4.45
N ARG A 28 -3.69 12.29 -3.37
CA ARG A 28 -4.21 12.26 -1.98
C ARG A 28 -5.28 11.18 -1.76
N SER A 29 -5.10 10.00 -2.32
CA SER A 29 -6.06 8.89 -2.19
C SER A 29 -5.45 7.68 -1.47
N PRO A 30 -5.05 7.82 -0.18
CA PRO A 30 -4.55 6.69 0.61
C PRO A 30 -5.58 5.56 0.72
N ASP A 31 -6.87 5.92 0.67
CA ASP A 31 -8.00 4.97 0.68
C ASP A 31 -8.02 3.99 -0.49
N LEU A 32 -7.27 4.28 -1.57
CA LEU A 32 -7.23 3.46 -2.78
C LEU A 32 -5.93 2.66 -2.89
N THR A 33 -4.89 3.01 -2.13
CA THR A 33 -3.58 2.37 -2.21
C THR A 33 -3.44 1.24 -1.18
N PRO A 34 -3.29 -0.03 -1.60
CA PRO A 34 -3.13 -1.19 -0.72
C PRO A 34 -2.13 -1.03 0.42
N CYS A 35 -1.01 -0.36 0.12
CA CYS A 35 0.02 -0.12 1.09
C CYS A 35 -0.49 0.71 2.27
N ASP A 36 -1.19 1.81 1.97
CA ASP A 36 -1.63 2.79 2.98
C ASP A 36 -2.84 2.28 3.77
N PHE A 37 -3.86 1.74 3.09
CA PHE A 37 -5.09 1.38 3.78
C PHE A 37 -5.03 0.02 4.52
N SER A 38 -3.98 -0.79 4.30
CA SER A 38 -3.88 -2.12 4.90
C SER A 38 -2.45 -2.53 5.27
N LEU A 39 -1.55 -2.68 4.30
CA LEU A 39 -0.23 -3.30 4.52
C LEU A 39 0.56 -2.63 5.64
N TRP A 40 0.63 -1.30 5.64
CA TRP A 40 1.35 -0.54 6.67
C TRP A 40 0.76 -0.74 8.06
N GLY A 41 -0.56 -0.87 8.19
CA GLY A 41 -1.22 -1.21 9.45
C GLY A 41 -0.82 -2.60 9.94
N ILE A 42 -0.90 -3.59 9.06
CA ILE A 42 -0.56 -4.99 9.38
C ILE A 42 0.90 -5.11 9.82
N ILE A 43 1.84 -4.56 9.04
CA ILE A 43 3.27 -4.63 9.37
C ILE A 43 3.55 -3.92 10.69
N LYS A 44 2.94 -2.74 10.90
CA LYS A 44 3.09 -1.98 12.13
C LYS A 44 2.64 -2.80 13.34
N ASP A 45 1.44 -3.35 13.29
CA ASP A 45 0.87 -4.11 14.41
C ASP A 45 1.72 -5.35 14.74
N ARG A 46 2.14 -6.12 13.73
CA ARG A 46 2.96 -7.33 13.92
C ARG A 46 4.37 -7.02 14.45
N VAL A 47 5.00 -5.97 13.95
CA VAL A 47 6.33 -5.55 14.40
C VAL A 47 6.28 -5.04 15.84
N TYR A 48 5.32 -4.18 16.19
CA TYR A 48 5.23 -3.61 17.53
C TYR A 48 4.75 -4.61 18.59
N THR A 49 3.95 -5.62 18.22
CA THR A 49 3.56 -6.72 19.12
C THR A 49 4.79 -7.51 19.62
N GLN A 50 5.87 -7.56 18.83
CA GLN A 50 7.11 -8.26 19.20
C GLN A 50 8.04 -7.43 20.09
N ASN A 51 7.68 -6.17 20.39
CA ASN A 51 8.40 -5.27 21.30
C ASN A 51 9.93 -5.21 21.06
N PRO A 52 10.39 -4.74 19.88
CA PRO A 52 11.82 -4.68 19.58
C PRO A 52 12.57 -3.76 20.55
N SER A 53 13.67 -4.26 21.08
CA SER A 53 14.49 -3.56 22.10
C SER A 53 15.48 -2.56 21.50
N ASN A 54 15.78 -2.66 20.20
CA ASN A 54 16.75 -1.82 19.52
C ASN A 54 16.50 -1.73 18.00
N ILE A 55 17.22 -0.81 17.34
CA ILE A 55 17.05 -0.53 15.90
C ILE A 55 17.40 -1.74 15.02
N ASN A 56 18.39 -2.55 15.38
CA ASN A 56 18.76 -3.72 14.58
C ASN A 56 17.68 -4.79 14.63
N GLN A 57 17.14 -5.04 15.83
CA GLN A 57 16.00 -5.95 16.00
C GLN A 57 14.78 -5.42 15.23
N LEU A 58 14.44 -4.14 15.36
CA LEU A 58 13.34 -3.51 14.62
C LEU A 58 13.50 -3.71 13.09
N LYS A 59 14.68 -3.44 12.54
CA LYS A 59 14.97 -3.64 11.10
C LYS A 59 14.82 -5.09 10.68
N SER A 60 15.28 -6.03 11.51
CA SER A 60 15.16 -7.46 11.24
C SER A 60 13.70 -7.90 11.23
N LEU A 61 12.92 -7.46 12.22
CA LEU A 61 11.49 -7.76 12.33
C LEU A 61 10.70 -7.21 11.15
N ILE A 62 10.96 -5.96 10.74
CA ILE A 62 10.30 -5.37 9.56
C ILE A 62 10.52 -6.28 8.35
N LYS A 63 11.77 -6.69 8.07
CA LYS A 63 12.07 -7.58 6.94
C LYS A 63 11.34 -8.92 7.05
N GLN A 64 11.37 -9.54 8.24
CA GLN A 64 10.70 -10.80 8.50
C GLN A 64 9.19 -10.72 8.29
N GLU A 65 8.54 -9.67 8.78
CA GLU A 65 7.09 -9.49 8.63
C GLU A 65 6.70 -9.22 7.17
N PHE A 66 7.52 -8.48 6.43
CA PHE A 66 7.32 -8.33 4.97
C PHE A 66 7.44 -9.67 4.23
N THR A 67 8.44 -10.49 4.56
CA THR A 67 8.57 -11.85 4.01
C THR A 67 7.35 -12.70 4.37
N SER A 68 6.92 -12.70 5.63
CA SER A 68 5.75 -13.45 6.09
C SER A 68 4.46 -13.03 5.38
N VAL A 69 4.24 -11.72 5.17
CA VAL A 69 3.08 -11.23 4.42
C VAL A 69 3.18 -11.63 2.96
N ASN A 70 4.35 -11.51 2.34
CA ASN A 70 4.57 -11.89 0.94
C ASN A 70 4.31 -13.39 0.70
N ASP A 71 4.69 -14.24 1.65
CA ASP A 71 4.46 -15.69 1.59
C ASP A 71 2.98 -16.03 1.84
N ASN A 72 2.20 -15.12 2.43
CA ASN A 72 0.76 -15.24 2.60
C ASN A 72 0.00 -14.70 1.37
N ILE A 73 -0.03 -15.51 0.32
CA ILE A 73 -0.66 -15.19 -0.96
C ILE A 73 -2.15 -14.83 -0.79
N GLU A 74 -2.88 -15.52 0.10
CA GLU A 74 -4.31 -15.27 0.33
C GLU A 74 -4.56 -13.86 0.90
N LEU A 75 -3.75 -13.44 1.86
CA LEU A 75 -3.80 -12.08 2.41
C LEU A 75 -3.51 -11.04 1.33
N CYS A 76 -2.46 -11.24 0.53
CA CYS A 76 -2.12 -10.35 -0.58
C CYS A 76 -3.27 -10.24 -1.59
N GLN A 77 -3.86 -11.37 -1.99
CA GLN A 77 -5.00 -11.38 -2.90
C GLN A 77 -6.22 -10.67 -2.32
N THR A 78 -6.50 -10.87 -1.04
CA THR A 78 -7.62 -10.20 -0.36
C THR A 78 -7.44 -8.69 -0.34
N ILE A 79 -6.24 -8.22 0.02
CA ILE A 79 -5.91 -6.79 0.01
C ILE A 79 -6.06 -6.22 -1.41
N CYS A 80 -5.49 -6.88 -2.42
CA CYS A 80 -5.58 -6.43 -3.81
C CYS A 80 -7.03 -6.39 -4.33
N ARG A 81 -7.84 -7.42 -4.04
CA ARG A 81 -9.25 -7.45 -4.44
C ARG A 81 -10.06 -6.32 -3.80
N SER A 82 -9.75 -5.96 -2.55
CA SER A 82 -10.44 -4.86 -1.86
C SER A 82 -10.26 -3.48 -2.50
N VAL A 83 -9.27 -3.31 -3.39
CA VAL A 83 -9.09 -2.07 -4.17
C VAL A 83 -10.32 -1.81 -5.05
N ALA A 84 -10.89 -2.84 -5.68
CA ALA A 84 -12.06 -2.68 -6.54
C ALA A 84 -13.27 -2.16 -5.74
N ASP A 85 -13.53 -2.72 -4.57
CA ASP A 85 -14.61 -2.29 -3.69
C ASP A 85 -14.40 -0.84 -3.22
N ARG A 86 -13.17 -0.48 -2.84
CA ARG A 86 -12.79 0.87 -2.43
C ARG A 86 -12.93 1.88 -3.58
N CYS A 87 -12.56 1.49 -4.80
CA CYS A 87 -12.82 2.30 -6.00
C CYS A 87 -14.32 2.52 -6.21
N GLN A 88 -15.15 1.48 -6.03
CA GLN A 88 -16.59 1.62 -6.15
C GLN A 88 -17.17 2.54 -5.07
N MET A 89 -16.70 2.44 -3.82
CA MET A 89 -17.06 3.38 -2.76
C MET A 89 -16.69 4.82 -3.12
N CYS A 90 -15.47 5.05 -3.63
CA CYS A 90 -15.02 6.35 -4.09
C CYS A 90 -15.93 6.93 -5.19
N ILE A 91 -16.35 6.11 -6.16
CA ILE A 91 -17.29 6.52 -7.21
C ILE A 91 -18.65 6.90 -6.59
N ASN A 92 -19.18 6.06 -5.70
CA ASN A 92 -20.47 6.28 -5.04
C ASN A 92 -20.49 7.55 -4.19
N THR A 93 -19.35 7.94 -3.60
CA THR A 93 -19.22 9.19 -2.84
C THR A 93 -18.83 10.41 -3.68
N GLY A 94 -18.72 10.26 -5.01
CA GLY A 94 -18.30 11.34 -5.91
C GLY A 94 -16.88 11.82 -5.65
N GLY A 95 -15.97 10.91 -5.29
CA GLY A 95 -14.56 11.21 -5.00
C GLY A 95 -14.28 11.75 -3.60
N LYS A 96 -15.29 11.78 -2.71
CA LYS A 96 -15.11 12.20 -1.31
C LYS A 96 -14.54 11.05 -0.46
N GLN A 97 -13.88 11.42 0.64
CA GLN A 97 -13.39 10.48 1.66
C GLN A 97 -14.51 9.57 2.15
N PHE A 98 -14.23 8.28 2.32
CA PHE A 98 -15.26 7.28 2.63
C PHE A 98 -14.88 6.34 3.78
N GLU A 99 -13.75 6.53 4.46
CA GLU A 99 -13.39 5.68 5.62
C GLU A 99 -14.44 5.72 6.74
N HIS A 100 -15.10 6.86 6.94
CA HIS A 100 -16.16 7.03 7.94
C HIS A 100 -17.46 6.26 7.63
N LEU A 101 -17.60 5.71 6.42
CA LEU A 101 -18.77 4.95 6.00
C LEU A 101 -18.60 3.44 6.21
N ARG A 102 -17.46 3.02 6.78
CA ARG A 102 -17.10 1.63 6.99
C ARG A 102 -17.43 1.14 8.38
#